data_AF-A0AAD6GL56-F1
#
_entry.id   AF-A0AAD6GL56-F1
#
_cell.length_a   1.000
_cell.length_b   1.000
_cell.length_c   1.000
_cell.angle_alpha   90.00
_cell.angle_beta   90.00
_cell.angle_gamma   90.00
#
_symmetry.space_group_name_H-M   'P 1'
#
loop_
_entity.id
_entity.type
_entity.pdbx_description
1 polymer ?
#
loop_
_entity_poly.entity_id
_entity_poly.type
_entity_poly.pdbx_seq_one_letter_code
_entity_poly.pdbx_strand_id
1 'polypeptide(L)'
;MAEGNIINKPAWYQTKVQSINAEARRLFENYSGFKPDEVLPHVLKLLNLPKIHRQRDEAFSIWHYPCIGQLRFLSFSLPEHTVYSRVLARLREDPSSHFLEAGCYFGQEIRYLADQGIPGIQLMGCDVEPAFFDLGYKLFRDQNTLGATFVSGDLTSEQCLESSTGISRCLANMVDIVFASSLFQLWNYECQVHAAINFGSPLPR
;
A
#
# COMPACT_ATOMS: atom_id res chain seq x y z
N MET A 1 -40.73 -1.15 0.20
CA MET A 1 -39.76 -1.75 -0.73
C MET A 1 -38.97 -0.61 -1.31
N ALA A 2 -37.71 -0.44 -0.92
CA ALA A 2 -36.85 0.62 -1.44
C ALA A 2 -36.08 0.05 -2.63
N GLU A 3 -36.30 0.63 -3.80
CA GLU A 3 -35.56 0.33 -5.02
C GLU A 3 -34.08 0.66 -4.78
N GLY A 4 -33.24 -0.36 -4.79
CA GLY A 4 -31.80 -0.19 -4.66
C GLY A 4 -31.26 0.55 -5.87
N ASN A 5 -30.65 1.72 -5.63
CA ASN A 5 -29.89 2.44 -6.64
C ASN A 5 -28.88 1.49 -7.29
N ILE A 6 -29.10 1.15 -8.55
CA ILE A 6 -28.15 0.37 -9.35
C ILE A 6 -27.00 1.33 -9.67
N ILE A 7 -25.95 1.28 -8.85
CA ILE A 7 -24.69 1.96 -9.15
C ILE A 7 -24.12 1.30 -10.40
N ASN A 8 -24.13 2.04 -11.52
CA ASN A 8 -23.50 1.59 -12.77
C ASN A 8 -21.97 1.52 -12.54
N LYS A 9 -21.47 0.32 -12.27
CA LYS A 9 -20.04 0.07 -12.10
C LYS A 9 -19.33 0.29 -13.45
N PRO A 10 -18.26 1.10 -13.52
CA PRO A 10 -17.56 1.38 -14.78
C PRO A 10 -16.88 0.12 -15.33
N ALA A 11 -16.60 0.10 -16.65
CA ALA A 11 -16.11 -1.08 -17.36
C ALA A 11 -14.77 -1.65 -16.83
N TRP A 12 -13.96 -0.82 -16.15
CA TRP A 12 -12.70 -1.24 -15.52
C TRP A 12 -12.88 -1.85 -14.12
N TYR A 13 -14.10 -1.84 -13.57
CA TYR A 13 -14.39 -2.45 -12.29
C TYR A 13 -14.43 -3.99 -12.43
N GLN A 14 -13.53 -4.68 -11.73
CA GLN A 14 -13.48 -6.14 -11.78
C GLN A 14 -14.53 -6.78 -10.88
N THR A 15 -15.66 -7.19 -11.46
CA THR A 15 -16.77 -7.88 -10.75
C THR A 15 -16.52 -9.38 -10.55
N LYS A 16 -15.71 -10.01 -11.41
CA LYS A 16 -15.30 -11.41 -11.30
C LYS A 16 -13.79 -11.51 -11.54
N VAL A 17 -13.04 -11.75 -10.47
CA VAL A 17 -11.59 -11.96 -10.57
C VAL A 17 -11.35 -13.41 -10.98
N GLN A 18 -11.06 -13.63 -12.25
CA GLN A 18 -10.81 -14.98 -12.81
C GLN A 18 -9.33 -15.33 -12.84
N SER A 19 -8.46 -14.32 -12.77
CA SER A 19 -7.01 -14.45 -12.73
C SER A 19 -6.39 -13.27 -12.00
N ILE A 20 -5.14 -13.44 -11.58
CA ILE A 20 -4.28 -12.37 -11.09
C ILE A 20 -3.07 -12.27 -12.02
N ASN A 21 -2.40 -11.11 -12.06
CA ASN A 21 -1.24 -10.95 -12.93
C ASN A 21 -0.07 -11.87 -12.50
N ALA A 22 0.87 -12.08 -13.42
CA ALA A 22 1.97 -13.03 -13.24
C ALA A 22 2.93 -12.61 -12.11
N GLU A 23 3.16 -11.31 -11.91
CA GLU A 23 4.05 -10.83 -10.83
C GLU A 23 3.45 -11.04 -9.45
N ALA A 24 2.16 -10.76 -9.27
CA ALA A 24 1.46 -11.03 -8.01
C ALA A 24 1.50 -12.52 -7.69
N ARG A 25 1.24 -13.34 -8.71
CA ARG A 25 1.36 -14.80 -8.58
C ARG A 25 2.77 -15.20 -8.15
N ARG A 26 3.81 -14.70 -8.82
CA ARG A 26 5.22 -14.95 -8.47
C ARG A 26 5.50 -14.56 -7.01
N LEU A 27 5.01 -13.40 -6.57
CA LEU A 27 5.21 -12.95 -5.20
C LEU A 27 4.51 -13.89 -4.20
N PHE A 28 3.26 -14.28 -4.42
CA PHE A 28 2.60 -15.23 -3.53
C PHE A 28 3.28 -16.61 -3.50
N GLU A 29 3.76 -17.09 -4.64
CA GLU A 29 4.42 -18.40 -4.72
C GLU A 29 5.81 -18.36 -4.06
N ASN A 30 6.65 -17.36 -4.40
CA ASN A 30 8.03 -17.28 -3.94
C ASN A 30 8.18 -16.72 -2.54
N TYR A 31 7.52 -15.59 -2.25
CA TYR A 31 7.67 -14.88 -0.99
C TYR A 31 6.76 -15.45 0.09
N SER A 32 5.47 -15.66 -0.24
CA SER A 32 4.48 -16.16 0.73
C SER A 32 4.40 -17.69 0.82
N GLY A 33 5.07 -18.41 -0.09
CA GLY A 33 5.13 -19.87 -0.09
C GLY A 33 3.82 -20.57 -0.46
N PHE A 34 2.92 -19.91 -1.21
CA PHE A 34 1.71 -20.56 -1.72
C PHE A 34 2.04 -21.55 -2.83
N LYS A 35 1.27 -22.65 -2.91
CA LYS A 35 1.25 -23.46 -4.13
C LYS A 35 0.47 -22.74 -5.24
N PRO A 36 0.79 -22.94 -6.52
CA PRO A 36 0.13 -22.24 -7.62
C PRO A 36 -1.40 -22.34 -7.65
N ASP A 37 -1.96 -23.48 -7.22
CA ASP A 37 -3.39 -23.74 -7.12
C ASP A 37 -4.07 -23.11 -5.90
N GLU A 38 -3.30 -22.71 -4.88
CA GLU A 38 -3.80 -22.07 -3.66
C GLU A 38 -3.91 -20.55 -3.78
N VAL A 39 -3.14 -19.92 -4.67
CA VAL A 39 -3.01 -18.46 -4.76
C VAL A 39 -4.36 -17.78 -5.05
N LEU A 40 -5.02 -18.15 -6.15
CA LEU A 40 -6.26 -17.49 -6.58
C LEU A 40 -7.40 -17.68 -5.56
N PRO A 41 -7.66 -18.90 -5.03
CA PRO A 41 -8.64 -19.10 -3.96
C PRO A 41 -8.36 -18.25 -2.72
N HIS A 42 -7.10 -18.11 -2.31
CA HIS A 42 -6.72 -17.31 -1.15
C HIS A 42 -6.99 -15.81 -1.37
N VAL A 43 -6.58 -15.27 -2.52
CA VAL A 43 -6.85 -13.87 -2.89
C VAL A 43 -8.36 -13.61 -2.94
N LEU A 44 -9.13 -14.49 -3.57
CA LEU A 44 -10.60 -14.38 -3.64
C LEU A 44 -11.25 -14.42 -2.26
N LYS A 45 -10.78 -15.26 -1.35
CA LYS A 45 -11.29 -15.33 0.03
C LYS A 45 -11.14 -13.99 0.75
N LEU A 46 -9.98 -13.35 0.62
CA LEU A 46 -9.75 -12.04 1.23
C LEU A 46 -10.56 -10.93 0.57
N LEU A 47 -10.72 -10.97 -0.75
CA LEU A 47 -11.55 -10.02 -1.49
C LEU A 47 -13.03 -10.07 -1.10
N ASN A 48 -13.51 -11.25 -0.72
CA ASN A 48 -14.89 -11.47 -0.30
C ASN A 48 -15.11 -11.20 1.19
N LEU A 49 -14.08 -10.78 1.95
CA LEU A 49 -14.29 -10.38 3.34
C LEU A 49 -15.23 -9.17 3.39
N PRO A 50 -16.23 -9.16 4.30
CA PRO A 50 -17.24 -8.09 4.34
C PRO A 50 -16.65 -6.69 4.36
N LYS A 51 -15.56 -6.45 5.11
CA LYS A 51 -14.90 -5.13 5.17
C LYS A 51 -14.33 -4.70 3.81
N ILE A 52 -13.64 -5.61 3.11
CA ILE A 52 -13.07 -5.33 1.78
C ILE A 52 -14.17 -5.24 0.74
N HIS A 53 -15.12 -6.17 0.73
CA HIS A 53 -16.28 -6.13 -0.16
C HIS A 53 -17.08 -4.83 0.01
N ARG A 54 -17.29 -4.38 1.25
CA ARG A 54 -17.98 -3.13 1.56
C ARG A 54 -17.23 -1.91 1.05
N GLN A 55 -15.92 -1.84 1.26
CA GLN A 55 -15.13 -0.74 0.70
C GLN A 55 -15.10 -0.80 -0.84
N ARG A 56 -15.06 -2.00 -1.42
CA ARG A 56 -15.12 -2.22 -2.87
C ARG A 56 -16.43 -1.78 -3.50
N ASP A 57 -17.55 -1.98 -2.84
CA ASP A 57 -18.87 -1.73 -3.42
C ASP A 57 -19.47 -0.41 -2.92
N GLU A 58 -19.48 -0.19 -1.60
CA GLU A 58 -20.07 0.99 -0.97
C GLU A 58 -19.11 2.18 -1.03
N ALA A 59 -17.84 2.03 -0.64
CA ALA A 59 -16.92 3.18 -0.66
C ALA A 59 -16.64 3.64 -2.10
N PHE A 60 -16.53 2.72 -3.07
CA PHE A 60 -16.44 3.03 -4.49
C PHE A 60 -17.56 3.95 -5.01
N SER A 61 -18.77 3.80 -4.47
CA SER A 61 -19.93 4.61 -4.86
C SER A 61 -19.92 6.04 -4.29
N ILE A 62 -19.05 6.31 -3.31
CA ILE A 62 -18.95 7.60 -2.62
C ILE A 62 -17.63 8.30 -3.00
N TRP A 63 -16.54 7.56 -2.90
CA TRP A 63 -15.18 7.94 -3.24
C TRP A 63 -14.71 6.93 -4.28
N HIS A 64 -14.48 7.38 -5.51
CA HIS A 64 -14.10 6.53 -6.64
C HIS A 64 -12.68 5.91 -6.47
N TYR A 65 -12.37 5.26 -5.34
CA TYR A 65 -11.10 4.63 -5.00
C TYR A 65 -10.77 3.57 -6.06
N PRO A 66 -9.97 3.92 -7.09
CA PRO A 66 -9.82 3.05 -8.24
C PRO A 66 -8.89 1.88 -7.91
N CYS A 67 -8.06 2.02 -6.85
CA CYS A 67 -7.18 0.98 -6.32
C CYS A 67 -7.92 -0.27 -5.89
N ILE A 68 -9.10 -0.10 -5.33
CA ILE A 68 -9.91 -1.16 -4.77
C ILE A 68 -10.73 -1.85 -5.88
N GLY A 69 -11.29 -1.08 -6.83
CA GLY A 69 -12.04 -1.61 -7.98
C GLY A 69 -11.19 -2.35 -9.01
N GLN A 70 -9.89 -2.01 -9.10
CA GLN A 70 -8.92 -2.57 -10.05
C GLN A 70 -7.97 -3.61 -9.42
N LEU A 71 -8.12 -3.94 -8.14
CA LEU A 71 -7.20 -4.82 -7.41
C LEU A 71 -5.74 -4.34 -7.42
N ARG A 72 -5.48 -3.03 -7.32
CA ARG A 72 -4.11 -2.50 -7.42
C ARG A 72 -3.17 -2.97 -6.31
N PHE A 73 -3.67 -3.58 -5.23
CA PHE A 73 -2.84 -4.30 -4.25
C PHE A 73 -2.17 -5.57 -4.82
N LEU A 74 -2.58 -6.01 -6.02
CA LEU A 74 -1.93 -7.06 -6.80
C LEU A 74 -1.02 -6.47 -7.90
N SER A 75 -0.93 -5.16 -8.05
CA SER A 75 -0.07 -4.51 -9.04
C SER A 75 1.09 -3.82 -8.32
N PHE A 76 2.29 -3.96 -8.86
CA PHE A 76 3.50 -3.34 -8.32
C PHE A 76 3.95 -2.25 -9.28
N SER A 77 3.96 -1.01 -8.79
CA SER A 77 4.28 0.17 -9.57
C SER A 77 5.72 0.63 -9.38
N LEU A 78 6.33 0.31 -8.22
CA LEU A 78 7.72 0.64 -7.97
C LEU A 78 8.67 0.04 -9.04
N PRO A 79 8.52 -1.22 -9.47
CA PRO A 79 9.43 -1.84 -10.44
C PRO A 79 9.36 -1.22 -11.84
N GLU A 80 8.23 -0.60 -12.18
CA GLU A 80 7.99 0.07 -13.45
C GLU A 80 8.65 1.46 -13.50
N HIS A 81 9.07 2.00 -12.35
CA HIS A 81 9.63 3.35 -12.28
C HIS A 81 11.11 3.38 -12.68
N THR A 82 11.52 4.41 -13.43
CA THR A 82 12.92 4.59 -13.89
C THR A 82 13.95 4.73 -12.77
N VAL A 83 13.51 4.98 -11.53
CA VAL A 83 14.37 5.14 -10.35
C VAL A 83 14.48 3.86 -9.52
N TYR A 84 13.76 2.80 -9.88
CA TYR A 84 13.69 1.55 -9.14
C TYR A 84 15.07 0.95 -8.84
N SER A 85 15.93 0.87 -9.85
CA SER A 85 17.29 0.34 -9.66
C SER A 85 18.11 1.17 -8.67
N ARG A 86 17.89 2.48 -8.62
CA ARG A 86 18.55 3.37 -7.64
C ARG A 86 18.01 3.18 -6.23
N VAL A 87 16.70 2.94 -6.09
CA VAL A 87 16.07 2.62 -4.80
C VAL A 87 16.66 1.31 -4.25
N LEU A 88 16.71 0.25 -5.06
CA LEU A 88 17.31 -1.02 -4.65
C LEU A 88 18.79 -0.88 -4.29
N ALA A 89 19.57 -0.15 -5.10
CA ALA A 89 20.99 0.06 -4.83
C ALA A 89 21.19 0.77 -3.47
N ARG A 90 20.47 1.87 -3.23
CA ARG A 90 20.54 2.61 -1.96
C ARG A 90 20.23 1.72 -0.75
N LEU A 91 19.15 0.94 -0.81
CA LEU A 91 18.74 0.07 0.30
C LEU A 91 19.73 -1.07 0.55
N ARG A 92 20.38 -1.60 -0.50
CA ARG A 92 21.38 -2.68 -0.39
C ARG A 92 22.75 -2.19 0.08
N GLU A 93 23.15 -1.01 -0.37
CA GLU A 93 24.47 -0.44 -0.06
C GLU A 93 24.52 0.16 1.35
N ASP A 94 23.40 0.67 1.85
CA ASP A 94 23.30 1.29 3.16
C ASP A 94 22.20 0.64 4.01
N PRO A 95 22.57 -0.27 4.94
CA PRO A 95 21.63 -0.91 5.85
C PRO A 95 20.90 0.04 6.80
N SER A 96 21.36 1.29 6.94
CA SER A 96 20.69 2.31 7.74
C SER A 96 19.65 3.12 6.94
N SER A 97 19.58 2.92 5.62
CA SER A 97 18.58 3.57 4.78
C SER A 97 17.20 2.96 4.97
N HIS A 98 16.17 3.79 5.08
CA HIS A 98 14.78 3.31 5.15
C HIS A 98 13.91 3.80 4.00
N PHE A 99 13.01 2.92 3.58
CA PHE A 99 11.98 3.16 2.57
C PHE A 99 10.61 3.29 3.22
N LEU A 100 9.85 4.31 2.83
CA LEU A 100 8.47 4.55 3.24
C LEU A 100 7.52 4.45 2.04
N GLU A 101 6.55 3.55 2.11
CA GLU A 101 5.37 3.54 1.24
C GLU A 101 4.26 4.39 1.88
N ALA A 102 3.93 5.53 1.25
CA ALA A 102 2.88 6.44 1.70
C ALA A 102 1.53 6.08 1.05
N GLY A 103 0.52 5.79 1.87
CA GLY A 103 -0.73 5.17 1.41
C GLY A 103 -0.54 3.70 1.06
N CYS A 104 0.11 2.95 1.96
CA CYS A 104 0.58 1.60 1.67
C CYS A 104 -0.53 0.55 1.56
N TYR A 105 -1.74 0.81 2.05
CA TYR A 105 -2.84 -0.15 2.07
C TYR A 105 -2.42 -1.51 2.64
N PHE A 106 -2.23 -2.53 1.81
CA PHE A 106 -1.76 -3.86 2.22
C PHE A 106 -0.25 -4.00 2.26
N GLY A 107 0.52 -2.95 1.96
CA GLY A 107 1.98 -2.93 1.91
C GLY A 107 2.54 -3.78 0.77
N GLN A 108 1.96 -3.67 -0.42
CA GLN A 108 2.37 -4.48 -1.57
C GLN A 108 3.76 -4.12 -2.10
N GLU A 109 4.15 -2.84 -2.13
CA GLU A 109 5.48 -2.43 -2.60
C GLU A 109 6.55 -2.81 -1.58
N ILE A 110 6.23 -2.69 -0.29
CA ILE A 110 7.07 -3.18 0.83
C ILE A 110 7.38 -4.67 0.65
N ARG A 111 6.37 -5.50 0.38
CA ARG A 111 6.57 -6.95 0.25
C ARG A 111 7.25 -7.33 -1.05
N TYR A 112 7.05 -6.54 -2.10
CA TYR A 112 7.85 -6.67 -3.31
C TYR A 112 9.33 -6.43 -3.00
N LEU A 113 9.69 -5.35 -2.29
CA LEU A 113 11.07 -5.10 -1.88
C LEU A 113 11.64 -6.19 -0.97
N ALA A 114 10.83 -6.73 -0.06
CA ALA A 114 11.22 -7.84 0.79
C ALA A 114 11.55 -9.11 -0.03
N ASP A 115 10.76 -9.43 -1.07
CA ASP A 115 11.05 -10.50 -2.02
C ASP A 115 12.35 -10.27 -2.82
N GLN A 116 12.74 -9.00 -3.02
CA GLN A 116 14.03 -8.64 -3.62
C GLN A 116 15.22 -8.71 -2.65
N GLY A 117 14.98 -9.20 -1.43
CA GLY A 117 15.98 -9.41 -0.40
C GLY A 117 16.27 -8.17 0.46
N ILE A 118 15.43 -7.13 0.40
CA ILE A 118 15.58 -5.99 1.31
C ILE A 118 15.07 -6.39 2.71
N PRO A 119 15.89 -6.27 3.76
CA PRO A 119 15.46 -6.52 5.13
C PRO A 119 14.25 -5.67 5.52
N GLY A 120 13.20 -6.29 6.08
CA GLY A 120 12.00 -5.53 6.41
C GLY A 120 12.21 -4.47 7.50
N ILE A 121 13.26 -4.55 8.31
CA ILE A 121 13.60 -3.48 9.25
C ILE A 121 13.88 -2.14 8.55
N GLN A 122 14.28 -2.17 7.27
CA GLN A 122 14.45 -0.99 6.43
C GLN A 122 13.14 -0.52 5.76
N LEU A 123 12.04 -1.26 5.93
CA LEU A 123 10.79 -1.04 5.19
C LEU A 123 9.69 -0.55 6.12
N MET A 124 9.04 0.54 5.70
CA MET A 124 8.00 1.23 6.44
C MET A 124 6.79 1.49 5.57
N GLY A 125 5.60 1.39 6.15
CA GLY A 125 4.34 1.70 5.49
C GLY A 125 3.48 2.63 6.32
N CYS A 126 2.84 3.60 5.68
CA CYS A 126 1.88 4.49 6.31
C CYS A 126 0.52 4.43 5.60
N ASP A 127 -0.57 4.29 6.34
CA ASP A 127 -1.93 4.41 5.81
C ASP A 127 -2.90 4.87 6.90
N VAL A 128 -4.06 5.42 6.52
CA VAL A 128 -5.04 5.94 7.48
C VAL A 128 -5.75 4.84 8.27
N GLU A 129 -5.93 3.65 7.68
CA GLU A 129 -6.73 2.57 8.27
C GLU A 129 -5.84 1.37 8.67
N PRO A 130 -5.57 1.18 9.98
CA PRO A 130 -4.65 0.15 10.45
C PRO A 130 -5.11 -1.28 10.17
N ALA A 131 -6.41 -1.52 9.99
CA ALA A 131 -6.90 -2.85 9.64
C ALA A 131 -6.37 -3.35 8.29
N PHE A 132 -5.87 -2.46 7.42
CA PHE A 132 -5.23 -2.86 6.18
C PHE A 132 -3.90 -3.57 6.39
N PHE A 133 -3.18 -3.24 7.47
CA PHE A 133 -1.93 -3.91 7.81
C PHE A 133 -2.18 -5.37 8.17
N ASP A 134 -3.18 -5.64 9.01
CA ASP A 134 -3.61 -6.99 9.39
C ASP A 134 -4.06 -7.81 8.18
N LEU A 135 -4.74 -7.16 7.22
CA LEU A 135 -5.15 -7.80 5.98
C LEU A 135 -3.96 -8.09 5.07
N GLY A 136 -2.97 -7.19 5.00
CA GLY A 136 -1.70 -7.44 4.34
C GLY A 136 -0.99 -8.66 4.93
N TYR A 137 -0.86 -8.74 6.26
CA TYR A 137 -0.24 -9.90 6.91
C TYR A 137 -0.97 -11.22 6.62
N LYS A 138 -2.31 -11.19 6.57
CA LYS A 138 -3.11 -12.36 6.17
C LYS A 138 -2.98 -12.70 4.68
N LEU A 139 -2.88 -11.68 3.82
CA LEU A 139 -2.73 -11.84 2.38
C LEU A 139 -1.40 -12.53 2.05
N PHE A 140 -0.32 -12.09 2.67
CA PHE A 140 1.03 -12.54 2.34
C PHE A 140 1.65 -13.54 3.33
N ARG A 141 0.94 -13.91 4.41
CA ARG A 141 1.36 -14.90 5.42
C ARG A 141 2.70 -14.58 6.09
N ASP A 142 2.98 -13.31 6.34
CA ASP A 142 4.32 -12.84 6.70
C ASP A 142 4.39 -12.09 8.04
N GLN A 143 3.39 -12.27 8.91
CA GLN A 143 3.32 -11.61 10.23
C GLN A 143 4.60 -11.76 11.07
N ASN A 144 5.26 -12.91 10.98
CA ASN A 144 6.43 -13.25 11.77
C ASN A 144 7.75 -13.17 10.99
N THR A 145 7.70 -12.86 9.69
CA THR A 145 8.86 -12.92 8.80
C THR A 145 9.19 -11.59 8.15
N LEU A 146 8.19 -10.73 7.91
CA LEU A 146 8.40 -9.46 7.22
C LEU A 146 9.30 -8.51 8.03
N GLY A 147 8.99 -8.25 9.30
CA GLY A 147 9.80 -7.35 10.14
C GLY A 147 9.70 -5.86 9.79
N ALA A 148 8.74 -5.47 8.95
CA ALA A 148 8.47 -4.08 8.57
C ALA A 148 7.69 -3.31 9.64
N THR A 149 7.82 -1.99 9.60
CA THR A 149 7.09 -1.08 10.49
C THR A 149 5.89 -0.48 9.76
N PHE A 150 4.68 -0.73 10.26
CA PHE A 150 3.46 -0.07 9.76
C PHE A 150 2.96 0.95 10.77
N VAL A 151 2.66 2.15 10.29
CA VAL A 151 2.19 3.27 11.11
C VAL A 151 0.85 3.76 10.55
N SER A 152 -0.12 3.97 11.43
CA SER A 152 -1.39 4.55 11.03
C SER A 152 -1.37 6.07 11.11
N GLY A 153 -1.93 6.72 10.09
CA GLY A 153 -2.50 8.05 10.22
C GLY A 153 -2.56 8.84 8.91
N ASP A 154 -3.02 10.08 9.05
CA ASP A 154 -3.46 10.92 7.94
C ASP A 154 -2.40 11.94 7.52
N LEU A 155 -1.72 11.62 6.42
CA LEU A 155 -0.68 12.44 5.80
C LEU A 155 -1.16 13.82 5.32
N THR A 156 -2.46 14.06 5.27
CA THR A 156 -3.06 15.37 4.93
C THR A 156 -3.37 16.24 6.14
N SER A 157 -3.36 15.66 7.34
CA SER A 157 -3.71 16.39 8.55
C SER A 157 -2.59 17.34 8.97
N GLU A 158 -2.96 18.56 9.41
CA GLU A 158 -2.00 19.50 10.03
C GLU A 158 -1.34 18.89 11.28
N GLN A 159 -1.98 17.91 11.92
CA GLN A 159 -1.42 17.16 13.04
C GLN A 159 -0.21 16.30 12.62
N CYS A 160 -0.08 15.90 11.36
CA CYS A 160 1.18 15.34 10.87
C CYS A 160 2.33 16.36 10.92
N LEU A 161 2.07 17.67 10.91
CA LEU A 161 3.12 18.70 11.01
C LEU A 161 3.59 18.91 12.45
N GLU A 162 2.78 18.50 13.43
CA GLU A 162 3.20 18.54 14.82
C GLU A 162 4.20 17.40 15.06
N SER A 163 5.45 17.77 15.31
CA SER A 163 6.56 16.88 15.72
C SER A 163 6.26 16.05 16.99
N SER A 164 5.12 16.30 17.64
CA SER A 164 4.57 15.60 18.79
C SER A 164 3.65 14.41 18.43
N THR A 165 3.22 14.25 17.18
CA THR A 165 2.32 13.15 16.77
C THR A 165 3.08 11.90 16.34
N GLY A 166 2.37 10.75 16.36
CA GLY A 166 2.95 9.43 16.20
C GLY A 166 3.69 9.23 14.87
N ILE A 167 3.12 9.69 13.75
CA ILE A 167 3.72 9.52 12.42
C ILE A 167 5.02 10.30 12.30
N SER A 168 5.01 11.59 12.63
CA SER A 168 6.22 12.41 12.52
C SER A 168 7.30 11.96 13.47
N ARG A 169 6.97 11.47 14.66
CA ARG A 169 7.98 10.85 15.55
C ARG A 169 8.50 9.52 15.01
N CYS A 170 7.65 8.68 14.43
CA CYS A 170 8.03 7.38 13.89
C CYS A 170 8.79 7.48 12.56
N LEU A 171 8.61 8.57 11.80
CA LEU A 171 9.25 8.76 10.49
C LEU A 171 10.40 9.78 10.54
N ALA A 172 10.46 10.62 11.58
CA ALA A 172 11.48 11.67 11.70
C ALA A 172 12.89 11.08 11.74
N ASN A 173 13.74 11.60 10.86
CA ASN A 173 15.17 11.29 10.75
C ASN A 173 15.51 9.83 10.40
N MET A 174 14.52 9.00 10.05
CA MET A 174 14.76 7.60 9.66
C MET A 174 14.53 7.34 8.18
N VAL A 175 13.70 8.13 7.49
CA VAL A 175 13.28 7.86 6.10
C VAL A 175 14.20 8.55 5.08
N ASP A 176 14.78 7.75 4.17
CA ASP A 176 15.61 8.22 3.05
C ASP A 176 14.83 8.29 1.74
N ILE A 177 13.87 7.38 1.56
CA ILE A 177 13.12 7.20 0.31
C ILE A 177 11.63 7.20 0.64
N VAL A 178 10.88 8.12 0.05
CA VAL A 178 9.41 8.14 0.12
C VAL A 178 8.85 7.75 -1.24
N PHE A 179 7.96 6.76 -1.25
CA PHE A 179 7.25 6.32 -2.45
C PHE A 179 5.74 6.50 -2.26
N ALA A 180 5.10 7.18 -3.21
CA ALA A 180 3.68 7.51 -3.18
C ALA A 180 3.04 7.29 -4.57
N SER A 181 2.72 6.04 -4.90
CA SER A 181 2.29 5.65 -6.26
C SER A 181 0.84 5.93 -6.60
N SER A 182 -0.05 5.88 -5.62
CA SER A 182 -1.51 5.98 -5.83
C SER A 182 -2.19 6.90 -4.82
N LEU A 183 -1.43 7.83 -4.25
CA LEU A 183 -1.84 8.68 -3.14
C LEU A 183 -2.40 10.03 -3.60
N PHE A 184 -1.62 10.78 -4.38
CA PHE A 184 -1.95 12.15 -4.78
C PHE A 184 -3.26 12.28 -5.59
N GLN A 185 -3.61 11.24 -6.36
CA GLN A 185 -4.86 11.20 -7.13
C GLN A 185 -6.14 11.22 -6.27
N LEU A 186 -6.03 10.98 -4.96
CA LEU A 186 -7.14 11.00 -4.01
C LEU A 186 -7.45 12.41 -3.49
N TRP A 187 -6.60 13.37 -3.83
CA TRP A 187 -6.60 14.70 -3.25
C TRP A 187 -6.86 15.77 -4.30
N ASN A 188 -7.51 16.86 -3.89
CA ASN A 188 -7.58 18.06 -4.69
C ASN A 188 -6.18 18.69 -4.82
N TYR A 189 -6.02 19.64 -5.75
CA TYR A 189 -4.71 20.26 -6.02
C TYR A 189 -4.06 20.88 -4.77
N GLU A 190 -4.84 21.53 -3.91
CA GLU A 190 -4.34 22.14 -2.67
C GLU A 190 -3.74 21.09 -1.73
N CYS A 191 -4.47 20.01 -1.46
CA CYS A 191 -3.98 18.89 -0.65
C CYS A 191 -2.75 18.21 -1.28
N GLN A 192 -2.67 18.10 -2.61
CA GLN A 192 -1.49 17.58 -3.30
C GLN A 192 -0.27 18.47 -3.06
N VAL A 193 -0.41 19.78 -3.22
CA VAL A 193 0.69 20.73 -2.97
C VAL A 193 1.14 20.67 -1.52
N HIS A 194 0.19 20.65 -0.57
CA HIS A 194 0.51 20.52 0.86
C HIS A 194 1.28 19.24 1.18
N ALA A 195 0.81 18.08 0.71
CA ALA A 195 1.50 16.82 0.95
C ALA A 195 2.91 16.80 0.31
N ALA A 196 3.08 17.35 -0.90
CA ALA A 196 4.37 17.42 -1.56
C ALA A 196 5.38 18.32 -0.80
N ILE A 197 4.92 19.48 -0.31
CA ILE A 197 5.74 20.37 0.54
C ILE A 197 6.16 19.64 1.82
N ASN A 198 5.24 18.88 2.43
CA ASN A 198 5.51 18.16 3.67
C ASN A 198 6.54 17.04 3.47
N PHE A 199 6.45 16.28 2.38
CA PHE A 199 7.45 15.25 2.06
C PHE A 199 8.83 15.84 1.72
N GLY A 200 8.86 17.03 1.10
CA GLY A 200 10.10 17.69 0.69
C GLY A 200 10.75 18.58 1.74
N SER A 201 10.04 18.88 2.83
CA SER A 201 10.54 19.76 3.89
C SER A 201 11.54 19.01 4.75
N PRO A 202 12.80 19.48 4.89
CA PRO A 202 13.70 18.91 5.88
C PRO A 202 13.07 19.13 7.25
N LEU A 203 12.90 18.03 8.01
CA LEU A 203 12.48 18.15 9.39
C LEU A 203 13.52 19.00 10.14
N PRO A 204 13.09 19.94 10.99
CA PRO A 204 14.03 20.72 11.80
C PRO A 204 14.87 19.74 12.61
N ARG A 205 16.20 19.88 12.47
CA ARG A 205 17.19 19.07 13.20
C ARG A 205 17.19 19.41 14.69
#